data_AF-A0A345NYD9-F1
#
_entry.id   AF-A0A345NYD9-F1
#
_cell.length_a   1.000
_cell.length_b   1.000
_cell.length_c   1.000
_cell.angle_alpha   90.00
_cell.angle_beta   90.00
_cell.angle_gamma   90.00
#
_symmetry.space_group_name_H-M   'P 1'
#
loop_
_entity.id
_entity.type
_entity.pdbx_description
1 polymer ?
#
loop_
_entity_poly.entity_id
_entity_poly.type
_entity_poly.pdbx_seq_one_letter_code
_entity_poly.pdbx_strand_id
1 'polypeptide(L)'
;MILDFLDSSLDGDSWETLCISCYKMRHQNEHFQEVPAKHKGDGGIEGFTRSGVVIQCYCPEDMNYSNDDLYTHQRTKVTDDIAKFIDEKNAIVLKSLGLPPIKEWHFVIPEYKDKRIIQHITKKTELVRKAREGKPEFYDYISDDFVIIIKTAEDFRIEFTRILRSNLIDTKLSFAILQDASADWSKCPNEKVENVKRKLIAINPDFKTDNDNLNLLLDMYMSAYISGIEIMERLGEGFPDIRKDILDLASQYKRHVASRTLLNRDRSMNAELFNEISNDFEEKLRAEFKHINSASIMNLKMDLIAGWLADCSMEFKGEIKNG
;
A
#
# COMPACT_ATOMS: atom_id res chain seq x y z
N MET A 1 -2.33 -5.21 -6.44
CA MET A 1 -1.13 -4.42 -6.82
C MET A 1 -0.66 -3.60 -5.62
N ILE A 2 0.60 -3.17 -5.56
CA ILE A 2 1.10 -2.41 -4.38
C ILE A 2 0.31 -1.13 -4.12
N LEU A 3 -0.08 -0.44 -5.20
CA LEU A 3 -0.83 0.82 -5.11
C LEU A 3 -2.16 0.67 -4.37
N ASP A 4 -2.79 -0.51 -4.40
CA ASP A 4 -4.07 -0.78 -3.72
C ASP A 4 -3.98 -0.61 -2.20
N PHE A 5 -2.76 -0.55 -1.67
CA PHE A 5 -2.47 -0.51 -0.24
C PHE A 5 -1.78 0.78 0.21
N LEU A 6 -1.35 1.61 -0.72
CA LEU A 6 -0.81 2.92 -0.39
C LEU A 6 -1.99 3.82 -0.03
N ASP A 7 -1.83 4.59 1.04
CA ASP A 7 -2.87 5.47 1.58
C ASP A 7 -3.47 6.36 0.47
N SER A 8 -4.78 6.61 0.53
CA SER A 8 -5.45 7.63 -0.30
C SER A 8 -4.93 9.05 -0.07
N SER A 9 -4.09 9.26 0.95
CA SER A 9 -3.34 10.49 1.17
C SER A 9 -2.00 10.55 0.43
N LEU A 10 -1.70 9.61 -0.48
CA LEU A 10 -0.51 9.65 -1.32
C LEU A 10 -0.60 10.82 -2.31
N ASP A 11 0.00 11.94 -1.93
CA ASP A 11 0.14 13.14 -2.74
C ASP A 11 1.53 13.22 -3.42
N GLY A 12 1.78 14.31 -4.16
CA GLY A 12 3.06 14.53 -4.84
C GLY A 12 4.27 14.47 -3.89
N ASP A 13 4.18 15.14 -2.74
CA ASP A 13 5.29 15.28 -1.80
C ASP A 13 5.62 13.95 -1.09
N SER A 14 4.58 13.22 -0.66
CA SER A 14 4.74 11.90 -0.04
C SER A 14 5.23 10.85 -1.04
N TRP A 15 4.77 10.91 -2.30
CA TRP A 15 5.28 10.07 -3.38
C TRP A 15 6.76 10.33 -3.67
N GLU A 16 7.16 11.60 -3.77
CA GLU A 16 8.54 12.00 -3.98
C GLU A 16 9.45 11.50 -2.84
N THR A 17 9.05 11.75 -1.59
CA THR A 17 9.78 11.30 -0.39
C THR A 17 9.99 9.78 -0.39
N LEU A 18 8.94 9.04 -0.74
CA LEU A 18 8.96 7.58 -0.82
C LEU A 18 9.87 7.10 -1.96
N CYS A 19 9.79 7.73 -3.14
CA CYS A 19 10.64 7.40 -4.29
C CYS A 19 12.11 7.69 -3.99
N ILE A 20 12.45 8.85 -3.44
CA ILE A 20 13.82 9.21 -3.02
C ILE A 20 14.38 8.15 -2.08
N SER A 21 13.58 7.68 -1.12
CA SER A 21 13.98 6.61 -0.19
C SER A 21 14.27 5.29 -0.91
N CYS A 22 13.47 4.95 -1.93
CA CYS A 22 13.72 3.77 -2.77
C CYS A 22 15.02 3.90 -3.57
N TYR A 23 15.27 5.06 -4.17
CA TYR A 23 16.50 5.30 -4.93
C TYR A 23 17.74 5.28 -4.04
N LYS A 24 17.68 5.85 -2.84
CA LYS A 24 18.76 5.76 -1.84
C LYS A 24 19.10 4.30 -1.50
N MET A 25 18.09 3.43 -1.40
CA MET A 25 18.30 2.01 -1.13
C MET A 25 18.85 1.25 -2.35
N ARG A 26 18.25 1.44 -3.52
CA ARG A 26 18.61 0.71 -4.75
C ARG A 26 19.99 1.10 -5.30
N HIS A 27 20.28 2.40 -5.28
CA HIS A 27 21.48 2.99 -5.88
C HIS A 27 22.52 3.38 -4.83
N GLN A 28 22.55 2.70 -3.69
CA GLN A 28 23.54 2.94 -2.63
C GLN A 28 24.99 2.84 -3.16
N ASN A 29 25.25 1.84 -4.02
CA ASN A 29 26.56 1.62 -4.63
C ASN A 29 26.86 2.58 -5.79
N GLU A 30 25.87 3.31 -6.28
CA GLU A 30 26.00 4.30 -7.36
C GLU A 30 25.95 5.73 -6.83
N HIS A 31 25.98 5.89 -5.51
CA HIS A 31 26.02 7.17 -4.79
C HIS A 31 24.88 8.11 -5.20
N PHE A 32 23.63 7.65 -5.08
CA PHE A 32 22.46 8.49 -5.28
C PHE A 32 22.48 9.72 -4.35
N GLN A 33 22.29 10.89 -4.94
CA GLN A 33 22.29 12.19 -4.30
C GLN A 33 20.96 12.88 -4.60
N GLU A 34 20.21 13.16 -3.54
CA GLU A 34 19.01 14.00 -3.59
C GLU A 34 19.40 15.46 -3.86
N VAL A 35 18.57 16.17 -4.63
CA VAL A 35 18.73 17.60 -4.93
C VAL A 35 17.65 18.39 -4.17
N PRO A 36 18.01 19.09 -3.07
CA PRO A 36 17.02 19.81 -2.29
C PRO A 36 16.49 21.07 -3.01
N ALA A 37 15.17 21.19 -3.18
CA ALA A 37 14.54 22.33 -3.87
C ALA A 37 14.59 23.68 -3.12
N LYS A 38 14.97 23.69 -1.83
CA LYS A 38 14.84 24.86 -0.92
C LYS A 38 15.61 26.10 -1.35
N HIS A 39 16.68 25.97 -2.15
CA HIS A 39 17.49 27.11 -2.59
C HIS A 39 17.59 27.13 -4.11
N LYS A 40 16.79 28.00 -4.74
CA LYS A 40 16.68 28.21 -6.20
C LYS A 40 16.08 27.04 -7.00
N GLY A 41 15.30 26.19 -6.35
CA GLY A 41 14.67 25.02 -6.98
C GLY A 41 15.63 23.84 -7.11
N ASP A 42 15.14 22.77 -7.71
CA ASP A 42 15.82 21.48 -7.92
C ASP A 42 16.44 21.36 -9.34
N GLY A 43 16.18 22.34 -10.20
CA GLY A 43 16.58 22.29 -11.62
C GLY A 43 15.74 21.30 -12.44
N GLY A 44 14.58 20.87 -11.93
CA GLY A 44 13.69 19.91 -12.57
C GLY A 44 14.11 18.44 -12.43
N ILE A 45 14.97 18.11 -11.46
CA ILE A 45 15.32 16.74 -11.07
C ILE A 45 15.35 16.60 -9.54
N GLU A 46 14.79 15.52 -9.01
CA GLU A 46 14.74 15.29 -7.55
C GLU A 46 16.03 14.65 -7.01
N GLY A 47 16.83 14.05 -7.90
CA GLY A 47 18.08 13.41 -7.53
C GLY A 47 18.82 12.78 -8.71
N PHE A 48 20.07 12.40 -8.46
CA PHE A 48 20.94 11.79 -9.46
C PHE A 48 21.94 10.78 -8.88
N THR A 49 22.41 9.85 -9.70
CA THR A 49 23.49 8.91 -9.37
C THR A 49 24.80 9.32 -10.04
N ARG A 50 25.93 8.77 -9.58
CA ARG A 50 27.23 8.88 -10.28
C ARG A 50 27.29 8.07 -11.57
N SER A 51 26.37 7.12 -11.77
CA SER A 51 26.25 6.32 -13.00
C SER A 51 25.52 7.04 -14.14
N GLY A 52 24.95 8.23 -13.90
CA GLY A 52 24.24 9.01 -14.92
C GLY A 52 22.74 8.76 -14.96
N VAL A 53 22.13 8.36 -13.84
CA VAL A 53 20.67 8.28 -13.69
C VAL A 53 20.20 9.55 -13.00
N VAL A 54 19.15 10.19 -13.51
CA VAL A 54 18.41 11.24 -12.81
C VAL A 54 16.95 10.88 -12.68
N ILE A 55 16.26 11.43 -11.70
CA ILE A 55 14.86 11.12 -11.43
C ILE A 55 14.01 12.37 -11.38
N GLN A 56 12.76 12.25 -11.80
CA GLN A 56 11.73 13.25 -11.61
C GLN A 56 10.44 12.52 -11.26
N CYS A 57 9.85 12.90 -10.12
CA CYS A 57 8.70 12.21 -9.55
C CYS A 57 7.39 12.89 -9.96
N TYR A 58 6.34 12.10 -10.16
CA TYR A 58 5.01 12.64 -10.40
C TYR A 58 3.94 11.70 -9.86
N CYS A 59 3.14 12.20 -8.92
CA CYS A 59 1.91 11.56 -8.48
C CYS A 59 0.72 12.35 -9.04
N PRO A 60 -0.29 11.70 -9.67
CA PRO A 60 -1.49 12.39 -10.09
C PRO A 60 -2.28 12.89 -8.86
N GLU A 61 -2.95 14.02 -9.03
CA GLU A 61 -3.78 14.64 -7.99
C GLU A 61 -5.00 13.77 -7.64
N ASP A 62 -5.47 12.98 -8.60
CA ASP A 62 -6.52 11.98 -8.42
C ASP A 62 -6.08 10.62 -9.00
N MET A 63 -6.04 9.61 -8.14
CA MET A 63 -5.70 8.24 -8.50
C MET A 63 -6.83 7.54 -9.31
N ASN A 64 -8.02 8.12 -9.35
CA ASN A 64 -9.20 7.60 -10.05
C ASN A 64 -9.41 8.22 -11.44
N TYR A 65 -8.45 8.99 -11.95
CA TYR A 65 -8.54 9.54 -13.29
C TYR A 65 -8.87 8.48 -14.33
N SER A 66 -9.65 8.88 -15.33
CA SER A 66 -9.85 8.08 -16.53
C SER A 66 -8.51 7.83 -17.22
N ASN A 67 -8.43 6.77 -18.04
CA ASN A 67 -7.19 6.47 -18.77
C ASN A 67 -6.73 7.65 -19.65
N ASP A 68 -7.66 8.40 -20.24
CA ASP A 68 -7.36 9.58 -21.07
C ASP A 68 -6.87 10.77 -20.24
N ASP A 69 -7.49 11.02 -19.08
CA ASP A 69 -7.08 12.10 -18.18
C ASP A 69 -5.72 11.81 -17.57
N LEU A 70 -5.50 10.60 -17.05
CA LEU A 70 -4.21 10.17 -16.51
C LEU A 70 -3.10 10.31 -17.56
N TYR A 71 -3.34 9.83 -18.79
CA TYR A 71 -2.42 10.02 -19.89
C TYR A 71 -2.13 11.50 -20.17
N THR A 72 -3.16 12.35 -20.17
CA THR A 72 -3.00 13.78 -20.46
C THR A 72 -2.12 14.46 -19.43
N HIS A 73 -2.33 14.20 -18.14
CA HIS A 73 -1.53 14.80 -17.08
C HIS A 73 -0.08 14.30 -17.12
N GLN A 74 0.14 12.99 -17.26
CA GLN A 74 1.48 12.41 -17.39
C GLN A 74 2.23 12.96 -18.61
N ARG A 75 1.56 13.05 -19.76
CA ARG A 75 2.13 13.62 -21.00
C ARG A 75 2.54 15.08 -20.82
N THR A 76 1.71 15.88 -20.16
CA THR A 76 1.97 17.29 -19.89
C THR A 76 3.18 17.42 -18.96
N LYS A 77 3.21 16.70 -17.84
CA LYS A 77 4.34 16.70 -16.90
C LYS A 77 5.68 16.37 -17.60
N VAL A 78 5.74 15.27 -18.36
CA VAL A 78 6.94 14.93 -19.13
C VAL A 78 7.30 16.03 -20.13
N THR A 79 6.31 16.65 -20.78
CA THR A 79 6.57 17.73 -21.75
C THR A 79 7.21 18.93 -21.09
N ASP A 80 6.65 19.36 -19.97
CA ASP A 80 7.07 20.55 -19.26
C ASP A 80 8.44 20.36 -18.61
N ASP A 81 8.67 19.20 -17.98
CA ASP A 81 9.95 18.93 -17.32
C ASP A 81 11.07 18.68 -18.32
N ILE A 82 10.82 18.02 -19.45
CA ILE A 82 11.84 17.91 -20.51
C ILE A 82 12.14 19.28 -21.14
N ALA A 83 11.15 20.17 -21.28
CA ALA A 83 11.40 21.53 -21.74
C ALA A 83 12.30 22.31 -20.77
N LYS A 84 12.12 22.15 -19.46
CA LYS A 84 13.03 22.70 -18.44
C LYS A 84 14.40 22.05 -18.50
N PHE A 85 14.46 20.73 -18.70
CA PHE A 85 15.72 19.98 -18.74
C PHE A 85 16.65 20.49 -19.86
N ILE A 86 16.10 20.86 -21.01
CA ILE A 86 16.87 21.42 -22.15
C ILE A 86 16.79 22.95 -22.25
N ASP A 87 16.26 23.65 -21.24
CA ASP A 87 16.29 25.10 -21.21
C ASP A 87 17.72 25.61 -20.93
N GLU A 88 18.16 26.64 -21.65
CA GLU A 88 19.54 27.11 -21.54
C GLU A 88 19.88 27.69 -20.17
N LYS A 89 18.93 28.36 -19.50
CA LYS A 89 19.17 28.90 -18.16
C LYS A 89 19.26 27.77 -17.16
N ASN A 90 18.40 26.76 -17.28
CA ASN A 90 18.42 25.61 -16.39
C ASN A 90 19.62 24.68 -16.63
N ALA A 91 20.07 24.52 -17.88
CA ALA A 91 21.28 23.77 -18.23
C ALA A 91 22.51 24.28 -17.47
N ILE A 92 22.64 25.61 -17.29
CA ILE A 92 23.72 26.22 -16.49
C ILE A 92 23.61 25.78 -15.02
N VAL A 93 22.40 25.73 -14.48
CA VAL A 93 22.15 25.25 -13.10
C VAL A 93 22.53 23.78 -12.97
N LEU A 94 22.05 22.93 -13.88
CA LEU A 94 22.35 21.48 -13.89
C LEU A 94 23.85 21.20 -13.99
N LYS A 95 24.59 21.93 -14.84
CA LYS A 95 26.06 21.84 -14.90
C LYS A 95 26.72 22.23 -13.58
N SER A 96 26.22 23.27 -12.91
CA SER A 96 26.80 23.74 -11.64
C SER A 96 26.64 22.74 -10.49
N LEU A 97 25.68 21.79 -10.60
CA LEU A 97 25.50 20.68 -9.65
C LEU A 97 26.55 19.57 -9.81
N GLY A 98 27.37 19.58 -10.87
CA GLY A 98 28.40 18.56 -11.08
C GLY A 98 27.82 17.19 -11.45
N LEU A 99 26.73 17.19 -12.22
CA LEU A 99 26.10 15.99 -12.75
C LEU A 99 27.08 15.24 -13.68
N PRO A 100 27.21 13.91 -13.57
CA PRO A 100 27.85 13.13 -14.62
C PRO A 100 26.99 13.20 -15.91
N PRO A 101 27.53 12.85 -17.09
CA PRO A 101 26.73 12.70 -18.29
C PRO A 101 25.53 11.77 -18.05
N ILE A 102 24.34 12.32 -18.20
CA ILE A 102 23.08 11.67 -17.89
C ILE A 102 22.74 10.71 -19.03
N LYS A 103 22.61 9.45 -18.70
CA LYS A 103 22.21 8.35 -19.59
C LYS A 103 20.73 8.06 -19.46
N GLU A 104 20.20 8.10 -18.24
CA GLU A 104 18.82 7.71 -17.96
C GLU A 104 18.11 8.84 -17.20
N TRP A 105 16.96 9.25 -17.72
CA TRP A 105 16.03 10.15 -17.04
C TRP A 105 14.79 9.35 -16.66
N HIS A 106 14.63 9.06 -15.37
CA HIS A 106 13.54 8.25 -14.87
C HIS A 106 12.33 9.13 -14.56
N PHE A 107 11.24 8.89 -15.30
CA PHE A 107 9.92 9.40 -14.97
C PHE A 107 9.27 8.47 -13.96
N VAL A 108 9.27 8.86 -12.68
CA VAL A 108 8.83 7.98 -11.59
C VAL A 108 7.39 8.30 -11.21
N ILE A 109 6.48 7.40 -11.56
CA ILE A 109 5.03 7.56 -11.42
C ILE A 109 4.42 6.36 -10.70
N PRO A 110 3.24 6.49 -10.05
CA PRO A 110 2.57 5.34 -9.45
C PRO A 110 2.30 4.24 -10.47
N GLU A 111 1.59 4.58 -11.55
CA GLU A 111 1.21 3.67 -12.63
C GLU A 111 0.98 4.41 -13.94
N TYR A 112 0.89 3.67 -15.05
CA TYR A 112 0.37 4.18 -16.32
C TYR A 112 -0.47 3.11 -17.01
N LYS A 113 -1.58 3.53 -17.63
CA LYS A 113 -2.57 2.62 -18.25
C LYS A 113 -2.62 2.75 -19.77
N ASP A 114 -1.93 3.73 -20.34
CA ASP A 114 -2.00 4.05 -21.77
C ASP A 114 -0.63 4.02 -22.45
N LYS A 115 -0.47 3.15 -23.44
CA LYS A 115 0.77 2.99 -24.22
C LYS A 115 1.23 4.27 -24.95
N ARG A 116 0.35 5.25 -25.18
CA ARG A 116 0.71 6.54 -25.80
C ARG A 116 1.77 7.28 -24.99
N ILE A 117 1.85 7.07 -23.67
CA ILE A 117 2.92 7.67 -22.87
C ILE A 117 4.30 7.14 -23.28
N ILE A 118 4.41 5.86 -23.63
CA ILE A 118 5.65 5.24 -24.14
C ILE A 118 6.04 5.89 -25.47
N GLN A 119 5.07 6.12 -26.36
CA GLN A 119 5.34 6.82 -27.62
C GLN A 119 5.80 8.27 -27.40
N HIS A 120 5.24 8.93 -26.39
CA HIS A 120 5.58 10.30 -26.04
C HIS A 120 6.99 10.42 -25.46
N ILE A 121 7.37 9.59 -24.48
CA ILE A 121 8.73 9.60 -23.91
C ILE A 121 9.79 9.28 -24.98
N THR A 122 9.50 8.41 -25.96
CA THR A 122 10.42 8.14 -27.07
C THR A 122 10.64 9.38 -27.92
N LYS A 123 9.56 10.12 -28.26
CA LYS A 123 9.68 11.40 -28.97
C LYS A 123 10.47 12.44 -28.18
N LYS A 124 10.29 12.47 -26.85
CA LYS A 124 11.00 13.40 -25.96
C LYS A 124 12.47 13.01 -25.79
N THR A 125 12.80 11.73 -25.80
CA THR A 125 14.19 11.24 -25.83
C THR A 125 14.92 11.78 -27.07
N GLU A 126 14.31 11.65 -28.25
CA GLU A 126 14.90 12.16 -29.50
C GLU A 126 14.99 13.69 -29.53
N LEU A 127 14.04 14.40 -28.91
CA LEU A 127 14.12 15.85 -28.74
C LEU A 127 15.36 16.26 -27.94
N VAL A 128 15.63 15.58 -26.82
CA VAL A 128 16.77 15.86 -25.95
C VAL A 128 18.09 15.56 -26.67
N ARG A 129 18.18 14.42 -27.36
CA ARG A 129 19.36 14.05 -28.16
C ARG A 129 19.67 15.09 -29.23
N LYS A 130 18.66 15.57 -29.97
CA LYS A 130 18.81 16.63 -30.96
C LYS A 130 19.26 17.96 -30.35
N ALA A 131 18.76 18.31 -29.17
CA ALA A 131 19.22 19.52 -28.47
C ALA A 131 20.73 19.43 -28.17
N ARG A 132 21.19 18.26 -27.71
CA ARG A 132 22.62 17.99 -27.51
C ARG A 132 23.43 18.02 -28.80
N GLU A 133 22.98 17.35 -29.86
CA GLU A 133 23.65 17.38 -31.16
C GLU A 133 23.82 18.81 -31.71
N GLY A 134 22.83 19.67 -31.47
CA GLY A 134 22.89 21.07 -31.88
C GLY A 134 23.90 21.92 -31.09
N LYS A 135 24.19 21.57 -29.83
CA LYS A 135 25.14 22.29 -28.97
C LYS A 135 25.89 21.33 -28.02
N PRO A 136 26.81 20.50 -28.53
CA PRO A 136 27.39 19.38 -27.76
C PRO A 136 28.19 19.84 -26.54
N GLU A 137 28.95 20.93 -26.66
CA GLU A 137 29.69 21.51 -25.53
C GLU A 137 28.76 22.14 -24.48
N PHE A 138 27.61 22.66 -24.91
CA PHE A 138 26.64 23.28 -24.00
C PHE A 138 25.76 22.25 -23.28
N TYR A 139 25.48 21.10 -23.89
CA TYR A 139 24.68 20.03 -23.29
C TYR A 139 25.52 18.77 -22.97
N ASP A 140 26.78 18.97 -22.56
CA ASP A 140 27.74 17.91 -22.18
C ASP A 140 27.30 17.03 -21.00
N TYR A 141 26.41 17.53 -20.14
CA TYR A 141 25.77 16.78 -19.06
C TYR A 141 24.72 15.77 -19.56
N ILE A 142 24.41 15.76 -20.86
CA ILE A 142 23.52 14.78 -21.49
C ILE A 142 24.42 13.79 -22.24
N SER A 143 24.14 12.49 -22.16
CA SER A 143 24.90 11.46 -22.88
C SER A 143 24.40 11.26 -24.32
N ASP A 144 25.24 10.68 -25.20
CA ASP A 144 24.85 10.25 -26.55
C ASP A 144 23.73 9.20 -26.53
N ASP A 145 23.77 8.32 -25.55
CA ASP A 145 22.82 7.22 -25.36
C ASP A 145 21.60 7.61 -24.51
N PHE A 146 21.44 8.90 -24.18
CA PHE A 146 20.36 9.41 -23.30
C PHE A 146 18.99 8.78 -23.60
N VAL A 147 18.27 8.35 -22.57
CA VAL A 147 16.93 7.77 -22.68
C VAL A 147 16.03 8.18 -21.53
N ILE A 148 14.74 8.39 -21.83
CA ILE A 148 13.69 8.56 -20.82
C ILE A 148 13.06 7.20 -20.52
N ILE A 149 13.02 6.82 -19.25
CA ILE A 149 12.50 5.52 -18.78
C ILE A 149 11.36 5.78 -17.80
N ILE A 150 10.25 5.07 -17.96
CA ILE A 150 9.18 5.07 -16.95
C ILE A 150 9.56 4.10 -15.84
N LYS A 151 9.44 4.54 -14.58
CA LYS A 151 9.48 3.67 -13.41
C LYS A 151 8.16 3.77 -12.67
N THR A 152 7.61 2.63 -12.30
CA THR A 152 6.33 2.49 -11.62
C THR A 152 6.50 2.10 -10.16
N ALA A 153 5.43 2.17 -9.39
CA ALA A 153 5.40 1.65 -8.02
C ALA A 153 5.85 0.17 -7.94
N GLU A 154 5.41 -0.66 -8.89
CA GLU A 154 5.73 -2.08 -8.90
C GLU A 154 7.23 -2.32 -9.10
N ASP A 155 7.92 -1.44 -9.84
CA ASP A 155 9.37 -1.53 -10.02
C ASP A 155 10.12 -1.39 -8.70
N PHE A 156 9.53 -0.80 -7.65
CA PHE A 156 10.15 -0.56 -6.33
C PHE A 156 9.58 -1.42 -5.21
N ARG A 157 8.94 -2.54 -5.56
CA ARG A 157 8.25 -3.41 -4.60
C ARG A 157 9.07 -3.82 -3.37
N ILE A 158 10.32 -4.20 -3.60
CA ILE A 158 11.22 -4.67 -2.55
C ILE A 158 11.57 -3.51 -1.61
N GLU A 159 11.90 -2.36 -2.18
CA GLU A 159 12.23 -1.14 -1.44
C GLU A 159 11.04 -0.63 -0.65
N PHE A 160 9.84 -0.56 -1.25
CA PHE A 160 8.61 -0.21 -0.54
C PHE A 160 8.34 -1.12 0.65
N THR A 161 8.42 -2.44 0.46
CA THR A 161 8.22 -3.40 1.55
C THR A 161 9.20 -3.15 2.70
N ARG A 162 10.47 -2.90 2.39
CA ARG A 162 11.51 -2.63 3.40
C ARG A 162 11.31 -1.29 4.11
N ILE A 163 11.03 -0.23 3.35
CA ILE A 163 10.85 1.13 3.88
C ILE A 163 9.63 1.17 4.80
N LEU A 164 8.49 0.64 4.37
CA LEU A 164 7.28 0.61 5.18
C LEU A 164 7.53 -0.13 6.50
N ARG A 165 8.14 -1.31 6.46
CA ARG A 165 8.46 -2.09 7.67
C ARG A 165 9.43 -1.39 8.62
N SER A 166 10.32 -0.56 8.10
CA SER A 166 11.32 0.16 8.90
C SER A 166 10.71 1.31 9.72
N ASN A 167 9.48 1.74 9.44
CA ASN A 167 8.85 2.94 10.00
C ASN A 167 9.71 4.21 9.88
N LEU A 168 10.55 4.29 8.84
CA LEU A 168 11.41 5.46 8.58
C LEU A 168 10.66 6.62 7.90
N ILE A 169 9.44 6.37 7.44
CA ILE A 169 8.54 7.36 6.84
C ILE A 169 7.18 7.26 7.51
N ASP A 170 6.42 8.35 7.48
CA ASP A 170 5.09 8.41 8.10
C ASP A 170 4.00 7.70 7.27
N THR A 171 4.30 7.33 6.02
CA THR A 171 3.39 6.57 5.16
C THR A 171 3.14 5.17 5.73
N LYS A 172 1.87 4.83 5.90
CA LYS A 172 1.43 3.52 6.39
C LYS A 172 0.60 2.78 5.35
N LEU A 173 0.59 1.46 5.44
CA LEU A 173 -0.32 0.63 4.66
C LEU A 173 -1.77 0.83 5.12
N SER A 174 -2.65 0.98 4.16
CA SER A 174 -4.09 1.10 4.36
C SER A 174 -4.84 -0.01 3.61
N PHE A 175 -5.60 -0.81 4.34
CA PHE A 175 -6.56 -1.79 3.80
C PHE A 175 -8.00 -1.30 3.94
N ALA A 176 -8.23 -0.21 4.68
CA ALA A 176 -9.57 0.33 4.91
C ALA A 176 -10.28 0.74 3.61
N ILE A 177 -9.52 1.13 2.58
CA ILE A 177 -10.03 1.47 1.25
C ILE A 177 -10.58 0.23 0.52
N LEU A 178 -10.11 -0.96 0.90
CA LEU A 178 -10.48 -2.23 0.29
C LEU A 178 -11.63 -2.93 1.02
N GLN A 179 -12.10 -2.38 2.15
CA GLN A 179 -13.18 -2.96 2.93
C GLN A 179 -14.53 -2.61 2.32
N ASP A 180 -15.30 -3.65 1.97
CA ASP A 180 -16.70 -3.52 1.57
C ASP A 180 -17.58 -3.93 2.76
N ALA A 181 -18.13 -2.95 3.47
CA ALA A 181 -19.02 -3.19 4.59
C ALA A 181 -20.31 -3.95 4.21
N SER A 182 -20.58 -4.15 2.91
CA SER A 182 -21.74 -4.84 2.35
C SER A 182 -21.36 -6.08 1.51
N ALA A 183 -20.18 -6.66 1.75
CA ALA A 183 -19.71 -7.82 1.01
C ALA A 183 -20.77 -8.93 0.92
N ASP A 184 -21.10 -9.36 -0.30
CA ASP A 184 -22.11 -10.38 -0.54
C ASP A 184 -21.63 -11.76 -0.06
N TRP A 185 -22.04 -12.14 1.15
CA TRP A 185 -21.75 -13.43 1.76
C TRP A 185 -22.80 -14.49 1.44
N SER A 186 -23.73 -14.26 0.50
CA SER A 186 -24.76 -15.25 0.10
C SER A 186 -24.19 -16.58 -0.42
N LYS A 187 -22.94 -16.56 -0.90
CA LYS A 187 -22.22 -17.73 -1.39
C LYS A 187 -21.43 -18.46 -0.30
N CYS A 188 -21.41 -17.96 0.94
CA CYS A 188 -20.75 -18.63 2.04
C CYS A 188 -21.40 -20.00 2.32
N PRO A 189 -20.60 -21.04 2.64
CA PRO A 189 -21.14 -22.30 3.11
C PRO A 189 -22.04 -22.10 4.34
N ASN A 190 -23.23 -22.68 4.31
CA ASN A 190 -24.23 -22.54 5.38
C ASN A 190 -23.68 -22.91 6.77
N GLU A 191 -22.78 -23.90 6.84
CA GLU A 191 -22.11 -24.30 8.07
C GLU A 191 -21.37 -23.13 8.76
N LYS A 192 -20.71 -22.26 8.00
CA LYS A 192 -19.96 -21.12 8.54
C LYS A 192 -20.90 -20.07 9.12
N VAL A 193 -21.99 -19.78 8.40
CA VAL A 193 -23.03 -18.84 8.84
C VAL A 193 -23.68 -19.31 10.14
N GLU A 194 -24.07 -20.59 10.19
CA GLU A 194 -24.66 -21.18 11.40
C GLU A 194 -23.67 -21.24 12.57
N ASN A 195 -22.38 -21.46 12.31
CA ASN A 195 -21.34 -21.40 13.33
C ASN A 195 -21.23 -20.01 13.94
N VAL A 196 -21.15 -18.96 13.12
CA VAL A 196 -21.08 -17.57 13.60
C VAL A 196 -22.34 -17.24 14.41
N LYS A 197 -23.53 -17.51 13.87
CA LYS A 197 -24.82 -17.26 14.53
C LYS A 197 -24.91 -17.96 15.89
N ARG A 198 -24.58 -19.25 15.95
CA ARG A 198 -24.55 -20.04 17.19
C ARG A 198 -23.64 -19.41 18.23
N LYS A 199 -22.46 -18.94 17.82
CA LYS A 199 -21.46 -18.35 18.73
C LYS A 199 -21.88 -16.98 19.22
N LEU A 200 -22.48 -16.15 18.38
CA LEU A 200 -23.03 -14.86 18.80
C LEU A 200 -24.09 -15.03 19.89
N ILE A 201 -25.01 -16.00 19.72
CA ILE A 201 -26.01 -16.33 20.75
C ILE A 201 -25.34 -16.87 22.03
N ALA A 202 -24.26 -17.64 21.91
CA ALA A 202 -23.53 -18.12 23.09
C ALA A 202 -22.77 -17.00 23.82
N ILE A 203 -22.28 -15.99 23.09
CA ILE A 203 -21.63 -14.80 23.63
C ILE A 203 -22.65 -13.92 24.38
N ASN A 204 -23.82 -13.69 23.78
CA ASN A 204 -24.90 -12.93 24.38
C ASN A 204 -26.26 -13.67 24.21
N PRO A 205 -26.75 -14.34 25.27
CA PRO A 205 -28.00 -15.11 25.23
C PRO A 205 -29.26 -14.30 24.87
N ASP A 206 -29.27 -12.97 25.07
CA ASP A 206 -30.41 -12.10 24.75
C ASP A 206 -30.77 -12.12 23.26
N PHE A 207 -29.80 -12.45 22.40
CA PHE A 207 -29.99 -12.63 20.96
C PHE A 207 -30.92 -13.80 20.59
N LYS A 208 -31.30 -14.67 21.53
CA LYS A 208 -32.39 -15.66 21.29
C LYS A 208 -33.74 -14.98 21.07
N THR A 209 -33.95 -13.82 21.67
CA THR A 209 -35.19 -13.05 21.59
C THR A 209 -35.04 -11.77 20.78
N ASP A 210 -33.81 -11.29 20.62
CA ASP A 210 -33.46 -10.10 19.84
C ASP A 210 -32.86 -10.50 18.48
N ASN A 211 -33.75 -10.93 17.57
CA ASN A 211 -33.34 -11.37 16.23
C ASN A 211 -32.79 -10.23 15.37
N ASP A 212 -33.25 -8.99 15.59
CA ASP A 212 -32.84 -7.85 14.77
C ASP A 212 -31.36 -7.51 15.03
N ASN A 213 -30.96 -7.36 16.29
CA ASN A 213 -29.55 -7.12 16.63
C ASN A 213 -28.65 -8.33 16.33
N LEU A 214 -29.17 -9.56 16.46
CA LEU A 214 -28.44 -10.75 16.04
C LEU A 214 -28.13 -10.73 14.54
N ASN A 215 -29.13 -10.42 13.70
CA ASN A 215 -28.95 -10.39 12.25
C ASN A 215 -27.97 -9.28 11.83
N LEU A 216 -28.03 -8.11 12.49
CA LEU A 216 -27.07 -7.02 12.24
C LEU A 216 -25.62 -7.46 12.57
N LEU A 217 -25.39 -8.06 13.73
CA LEU A 217 -24.05 -8.54 14.08
C LEU A 217 -23.60 -9.71 13.19
N LEU A 218 -24.50 -10.62 12.83
CA LEU A 218 -24.21 -11.71 11.91
C LEU A 218 -23.74 -11.16 10.57
N ASP A 219 -24.46 -10.19 10.01
CA ASP A 219 -24.09 -9.54 8.77
C ASP A 219 -22.71 -8.87 8.86
N MET A 220 -22.45 -8.10 9.94
CA MET A 220 -21.14 -7.48 10.17
C MET A 220 -20.00 -8.49 10.19
N TYR A 221 -20.13 -9.60 10.92
CA TYR A 221 -19.07 -10.63 10.99
C TYR A 221 -18.94 -11.41 9.68
N MET A 222 -20.03 -11.70 8.98
CA MET A 222 -19.96 -12.42 7.70
C MET A 222 -19.36 -11.55 6.59
N SER A 223 -19.68 -10.26 6.54
CA SER A 223 -19.04 -9.30 5.64
C SER A 223 -17.55 -9.20 5.93
N ALA A 224 -17.16 -9.02 7.21
CA ALA A 224 -15.75 -9.00 7.61
C ALA A 224 -15.02 -10.31 7.28
N TYR A 225 -15.68 -11.45 7.39
CA TYR A 225 -15.10 -12.75 7.01
C TYR A 225 -14.72 -12.79 5.52
N ILE A 226 -15.63 -12.34 4.65
CA ILE A 226 -15.40 -12.30 3.20
C ILE A 226 -14.34 -11.27 2.85
N SER A 227 -14.49 -10.02 3.32
CA SER A 227 -13.52 -8.95 3.07
C SER A 227 -12.13 -9.33 3.56
N GLY A 228 -12.03 -10.01 4.71
CA GLY A 228 -10.78 -10.55 5.23
C GLY A 228 -10.06 -11.51 4.28
N ILE A 229 -10.80 -12.41 3.62
CA ILE A 229 -10.24 -13.35 2.63
C ILE A 229 -9.67 -12.57 1.45
N GLU A 230 -10.45 -11.64 0.88
CA GLU A 230 -10.04 -10.84 -0.27
C GLU A 230 -8.81 -9.97 0.04
N ILE A 231 -8.78 -9.33 1.21
CA ILE A 231 -7.63 -8.54 1.67
C ILE A 231 -6.38 -9.41 1.78
N MET A 232 -6.49 -10.62 2.34
CA MET A 232 -5.38 -11.56 2.45
C MET A 232 -4.87 -12.05 1.09
N GLU A 233 -5.74 -12.21 0.10
CA GLU A 233 -5.34 -12.55 -1.27
C GLU A 233 -4.56 -11.41 -1.91
N ARG A 234 -5.10 -10.19 -1.89
CA ARG A 234 -4.43 -9.00 -2.43
C ARG A 234 -3.09 -8.75 -1.73
N LEU A 235 -3.02 -8.95 -0.41
CA LEU A 235 -1.78 -8.83 0.35
C LEU A 235 -0.75 -9.85 -0.12
N GLY A 236 -1.18 -11.04 -0.55
CA GLY A 236 -0.29 -12.05 -1.12
C GLY A 236 0.31 -11.59 -2.44
N GLU A 237 -0.48 -10.88 -3.24
CA GLU A 237 -0.05 -10.34 -4.53
C GLU A 237 0.83 -9.10 -4.42
N GLY A 238 0.68 -8.26 -3.38
CA GLY A 238 1.43 -7.01 -3.22
C GLY A 238 2.55 -7.08 -2.16
N PHE A 239 2.25 -7.63 -0.99
CA PHE A 239 3.14 -7.66 0.18
C PHE A 239 3.19 -9.05 0.84
N PRO A 240 3.75 -10.07 0.16
CA PRO A 240 3.69 -11.46 0.60
C PRO A 240 4.34 -11.69 1.97
N ASP A 241 5.40 -10.96 2.30
CA ASP A 241 6.05 -11.05 3.61
C ASP A 241 5.15 -10.50 4.72
N ILE A 242 4.44 -9.39 4.46
CA ILE A 242 3.49 -8.80 5.43
C ILE A 242 2.30 -9.75 5.63
N ARG A 243 1.75 -10.32 4.54
CA ARG A 243 0.72 -11.35 4.61
C ARG A 243 1.17 -12.51 5.49
N LYS A 244 2.37 -13.03 5.25
CA LYS A 244 2.93 -14.15 5.99
C LYS A 244 2.99 -13.83 7.48
N ASP A 245 3.55 -12.68 7.84
CA ASP A 245 3.67 -12.27 9.25
C ASP A 245 2.30 -12.15 9.94
N ILE A 246 1.30 -11.59 9.25
CA ILE A 246 -0.08 -11.51 9.76
C ILE A 246 -0.65 -12.92 10.00
N LEU A 247 -0.50 -13.84 9.04
CA LEU A 247 -0.98 -15.21 9.18
C LEU A 247 -0.25 -15.98 10.28
N ASP A 248 1.05 -15.75 10.45
CA ASP A 248 1.85 -16.36 11.50
C ASP A 248 1.41 -15.88 12.89
N LEU A 249 1.17 -14.57 13.07
CA LEU A 249 0.62 -14.04 14.33
C LEU A 249 -0.79 -14.56 14.58
N ALA A 250 -1.67 -14.52 13.58
CA ALA A 250 -3.05 -14.98 13.68
C ALA A 250 -3.12 -16.47 14.05
N SER A 251 -2.28 -17.31 13.44
CA SER A 251 -2.20 -18.76 13.72
C SER A 251 -1.69 -19.04 15.14
N GLN A 252 -0.70 -18.28 15.61
CA GLN A 252 -0.20 -18.39 16.99
C GLN A 252 -1.27 -17.98 18.00
N TYR A 253 -1.95 -16.86 17.76
CA TYR A 253 -2.99 -16.36 18.64
C TYR A 253 -4.26 -17.21 18.60
N LYS A 254 -4.58 -17.84 17.46
CA LYS A 254 -5.69 -18.81 17.32
C LYS A 254 -5.63 -19.93 18.37
N ARG A 255 -4.43 -20.40 18.73
CA ARG A 255 -4.25 -21.41 19.80
C ARG A 255 -4.56 -20.85 21.19
N HIS A 256 -4.19 -19.59 21.44
CA HIS A 256 -4.51 -18.90 22.68
C HIS A 256 -6.03 -18.69 22.82
N VAL A 257 -6.70 -18.25 21.75
CA VAL A 257 -8.16 -18.10 21.68
C VAL A 257 -8.86 -19.44 21.99
N ALA A 258 -8.45 -20.53 21.34
CA ALA A 258 -9.02 -21.85 21.57
C ALA A 258 -8.85 -22.29 23.03
N SER A 259 -7.65 -22.11 23.60
CA SER A 259 -7.37 -22.45 24.99
C SER A 259 -8.28 -21.67 25.96
N ARG A 260 -8.37 -20.35 25.81
CA ARG A 260 -9.16 -19.50 26.71
C ARG A 260 -10.65 -19.82 26.63
N THR A 261 -11.17 -19.98 25.42
CA THR A 261 -12.61 -20.23 25.20
C THR A 261 -13.03 -21.63 25.65
N LEU A 262 -12.22 -22.67 25.41
CA LEU A 262 -12.51 -24.04 25.87
C LEU A 262 -12.45 -24.20 27.40
N LEU A 263 -11.51 -23.49 28.05
CA LEU A 263 -11.35 -23.49 29.50
C LEU A 263 -12.45 -22.71 30.20
N ASN A 264 -13.17 -21.82 29.51
CA ASN A 264 -14.28 -21.11 30.12
C ASN A 264 -15.39 -22.10 30.53
N ARG A 265 -15.79 -22.02 31.79
CA ARG A 265 -16.88 -22.82 32.38
C ARG A 265 -18.06 -21.95 32.78
N ASP A 266 -17.85 -20.64 32.94
CA ASP A 266 -18.89 -19.70 33.32
C ASP A 266 -19.41 -18.97 32.07
N ARG A 267 -20.65 -19.27 31.70
CA ARG A 267 -21.29 -18.69 30.51
C ARG A 267 -21.57 -17.20 30.67
N SER A 268 -21.77 -16.72 31.90
CA SER A 268 -22.05 -15.31 32.16
C SER A 268 -20.87 -14.41 31.77
N MET A 269 -19.67 -14.98 31.74
CA MET A 269 -18.43 -14.31 31.35
C MET A 269 -18.13 -14.38 29.85
N ASN A 270 -18.99 -15.00 29.02
CA ASN A 270 -18.66 -15.19 27.59
C ASN A 270 -18.46 -13.86 26.86
N ALA A 271 -19.29 -12.85 27.13
CA ALA A 271 -19.17 -11.52 26.53
C ALA A 271 -17.89 -10.79 26.97
N GLU A 272 -17.59 -10.83 28.27
CA GLU A 272 -16.36 -10.26 28.83
C GLU A 272 -15.12 -10.93 28.21
N LEU A 273 -15.10 -12.27 28.19
CA LEU A 273 -14.01 -13.04 27.61
C LEU A 273 -13.83 -12.74 26.11
N PHE A 274 -14.92 -12.62 25.35
CA PHE A 274 -14.86 -12.24 23.94
C PHE A 274 -14.18 -10.87 23.76
N ASN A 275 -14.61 -9.88 24.55
CA ASN A 275 -14.05 -8.52 24.51
C ASN A 275 -12.58 -8.49 24.92
N GLU A 276 -12.19 -9.23 25.98
CA GLU A 276 -10.80 -9.35 26.40
C GLU A 276 -9.91 -9.96 25.31
N ILE A 277 -10.37 -11.04 24.66
CA ILE A 277 -9.63 -11.68 23.58
C ILE A 277 -9.49 -10.72 22.39
N SER A 278 -10.55 -9.98 22.06
CA SER A 278 -10.58 -9.00 20.96
C SER A 278 -9.59 -7.86 21.23
N ASN A 279 -9.61 -7.30 22.44
CA ASN A 279 -8.73 -6.20 22.84
C ASN A 279 -7.25 -6.62 22.91
N ASP A 280 -6.94 -7.75 23.56
CA ASP A 280 -5.56 -8.28 23.60
C ASP A 280 -5.04 -8.59 22.18
N PHE A 281 -5.91 -9.05 21.28
CA PHE A 281 -5.50 -9.26 19.89
C PHE A 281 -5.22 -7.95 19.15
N GLU A 282 -6.05 -6.93 19.35
CA GLU A 282 -5.83 -5.60 18.77
C GLU A 282 -4.49 -5.02 19.22
N GLU A 283 -4.18 -5.10 20.51
CA GLU A 283 -2.92 -4.61 21.08
C GLU A 283 -1.71 -5.32 20.44
N LYS A 284 -1.78 -6.65 20.28
CA LYS A 284 -0.73 -7.42 19.60
C LYS A 284 -0.58 -7.02 18.13
N LEU A 285 -1.67 -6.85 17.40
CA LEU A 285 -1.65 -6.37 16.03
C LEU A 285 -0.98 -4.99 15.93
N ARG A 286 -1.34 -4.04 16.81
CA ARG A 286 -0.76 -2.70 16.85
C ARG A 286 0.72 -2.71 17.21
N ALA A 287 1.13 -3.59 18.12
CA ALA A 287 2.52 -3.71 18.55
C ALA A 287 3.43 -4.26 17.45
N GLU A 288 2.96 -5.28 16.73
CA GLU A 288 3.72 -5.97 15.67
C GLU A 288 3.72 -5.16 14.36
N PHE A 289 2.57 -4.64 13.95
CA PHE A 289 2.36 -4.05 12.62
C PHE A 289 2.27 -2.52 12.65
N LYS A 290 3.30 -1.86 13.19
CA LYS A 290 3.37 -0.39 13.30
C LYS A 290 3.26 0.37 11.96
N HIS A 291 3.60 -0.33 10.88
CA HIS A 291 3.58 0.15 9.50
C HIS A 291 2.19 0.06 8.84
N ILE A 292 1.18 -0.45 9.55
CA ILE A 292 -0.21 -0.49 9.11
C ILE A 292 -0.99 0.57 9.89
N ASN A 293 -1.88 1.31 9.22
CA ASN A 293 -2.63 2.38 9.88
C ASN A 293 -3.69 1.83 10.86
N SER A 294 -4.12 2.67 11.81
CA SER A 294 -5.02 2.25 12.89
C SER A 294 -6.36 1.71 12.40
N ALA A 295 -6.95 2.31 11.36
CA ALA A 295 -8.23 1.86 10.80
C ALA A 295 -8.11 0.45 10.21
N SER A 296 -7.03 0.20 9.49
CA SER A 296 -6.75 -1.11 8.88
C SER A 296 -6.46 -2.18 9.92
N ILE A 297 -5.81 -1.84 11.04
CA ILE A 297 -5.65 -2.76 12.17
C ILE A 297 -7.01 -3.12 12.80
N MET A 298 -7.91 -2.15 12.96
CA MET A 298 -9.25 -2.41 13.51
C MET A 298 -10.06 -3.33 12.60
N ASN A 299 -9.99 -3.12 11.29
CA ASN A 299 -10.65 -3.97 10.30
C ASN A 299 -10.03 -5.37 10.27
N LEU A 300 -8.69 -5.46 10.20
CA LEU A 300 -7.97 -6.73 10.22
C LEU A 300 -8.27 -7.58 11.46
N LYS A 301 -8.42 -6.93 12.63
CA LYS A 301 -8.88 -7.58 13.85
C LYS A 301 -10.26 -8.22 13.64
N MET A 302 -11.22 -7.47 13.13
CA MET A 302 -12.58 -7.95 12.88
C MET A 302 -12.59 -9.10 11.88
N ASP A 303 -11.86 -8.97 10.77
CA ASP A 303 -11.72 -9.99 9.73
C ASP A 303 -11.21 -11.33 10.29
N LEU A 304 -10.15 -11.28 11.10
CA LEU A 304 -9.52 -12.48 11.67
C LEU A 304 -10.38 -13.11 12.77
N ILE A 305 -11.05 -12.30 13.60
CA ILE A 305 -12.00 -12.79 14.60
C ILE A 305 -13.21 -13.45 13.92
N ALA A 306 -13.73 -12.84 12.85
CA ALA A 306 -14.79 -13.42 12.04
C ALA A 306 -14.38 -14.81 11.51
N GLY A 307 -13.14 -14.94 11.03
CA GLY A 307 -12.57 -16.23 10.65
C GLY A 307 -12.53 -17.25 11.79
N TRP A 308 -12.21 -16.84 13.02
CA TRP A 308 -12.22 -17.76 14.17
C TRP A 308 -13.63 -18.18 14.61
N LEU A 309 -14.62 -17.30 14.43
CA LEU A 309 -16.02 -17.61 14.65
C LEU A 309 -16.52 -18.60 13.58
N ALA A 310 -16.24 -18.34 12.31
CA ALA A 310 -16.66 -19.18 11.18
C ALA A 310 -15.95 -20.55 11.14
N ASP A 311 -14.63 -20.58 11.35
CA ASP A 311 -13.76 -21.76 11.15
C ASP A 311 -13.38 -22.48 12.47
N CYS A 312 -14.17 -22.28 13.53
CA CYS A 312 -14.21 -23.11 14.75
C CYS A 312 -13.14 -22.90 15.85
N SER A 313 -12.22 -21.93 15.79
CA SER A 313 -11.23 -21.76 16.87
C SER A 313 -11.70 -21.00 18.11
N MET A 314 -12.79 -20.26 18.00
CA MET A 314 -13.36 -19.48 19.11
C MET A 314 -14.70 -20.11 19.49
N GLU A 315 -14.72 -20.94 20.55
CA GLU A 315 -15.90 -21.73 20.93
C GLU A 315 -16.44 -21.35 22.30
N PHE A 316 -17.68 -20.87 22.33
CA PHE A 316 -18.37 -20.52 23.57
C PHE A 316 -19.42 -21.57 23.91
N LYS A 317 -19.46 -22.00 25.17
CA LYS A 317 -20.45 -22.97 25.64
C LYS A 317 -21.83 -22.32 25.74
N GLY A 318 -22.76 -22.75 24.90
CA GLY A 318 -24.19 -22.41 25.01
C GLY A 318 -24.91 -23.23 26.09
N GLU A 319 -26.21 -22.94 26.31
CA GLU A 319 -27.06 -23.71 27.23
C GLU A 319 -27.07 -25.21 26.90
N ILE A 320 -26.77 -26.04 27.91
CA ILE A 320 -27.10 -27.46 27.87
C ILE A 320 -28.59 -27.52 28.18
N LYS A 321 -29.41 -28.02 27.25
CA LYS A 321 -30.74 -28.50 27.60
C LYS A 321 -30.54 -29.64 28.59
N ASN A 322 -30.72 -29.37 29.88
CA ASN A 322 -30.93 -30.43 30.85
C ASN A 322 -32.24 -31.10 30.44
N GLY A 323 -32.14 -32.33 29.93
CA GLY A 323 -33.29 -33.21 29.70
C GLY A 323 -33.93 -33.64 31.01
#